data_AF-A0A3R9PV02-F1
#
_entry.id   AF-A0A3R9PV02-F1
#
_cell.length_a   1.000
_cell.length_b   1.000
_cell.length_c   1.000
_cell.angle_alpha   90.00
_cell.angle_beta   90.00
_cell.angle_gamma   90.00
#
_symmetry.space_group_name_H-M   'P 1'
#
loop_
_entity.id
_entity.type
_entity.pdbx_description
1 polymer ?
#
loop_
_entity_poly.entity_id
_entity_poly.type
_entity_poly.pdbx_seq_one_letter_code
_entity_poly.pdbx_strand_id
1 'polypeptide(L)'
;MGDQALPSKIHPEHFIFAGVHGGQEVMKLIGEYGQPTYQKIFISLDAEKPVIPDADTKISMAGDTATLMSDPSLDIKMYGMHQFKMKKGRLRIKLGVFSPEAAPSEMVLGHHEHLAVEFFNSLAIAYQNKTFKGKTTQYSLKIQEI
;
A
#
# COMPACT_ATOMS: atom_id res chain seq x y z
N MET A 1 17.76 -8.74 16.45
CA MET A 1 17.83 -7.92 15.21
C MET A 1 16.79 -8.46 14.25
N GLY A 2 15.97 -7.59 13.65
CA GLY A 2 14.92 -8.01 12.71
C GLY A 2 15.53 -8.58 11.43
N ASP A 3 14.75 -9.40 10.72
CA ASP A 3 15.12 -9.93 9.41
C ASP A 3 15.28 -8.77 8.40
N GLN A 4 16.51 -8.49 7.98
CA GLN A 4 16.80 -7.38 7.06
C GLN A 4 16.22 -7.61 5.66
N ALA A 5 15.91 -8.86 5.29
CA ALA A 5 15.28 -9.20 4.02
C ALA A 5 13.74 -9.12 4.10
N LEU A 6 13.16 -8.78 5.25
CA LEU A 6 11.71 -8.74 5.46
C LEU A 6 10.98 -7.85 4.44
N PRO A 7 11.44 -6.63 4.11
CA PRO A 7 10.79 -5.82 3.08
C PRO A 7 10.72 -6.57 1.75
N SER A 8 11.84 -7.11 1.25
CA SER A 8 11.87 -7.88 -0.01
C SER A 8 11.05 -9.18 0.02
N LYS A 9 10.80 -9.76 1.20
CA LYS A 9 9.88 -10.91 1.35
C LYS A 9 8.41 -10.49 1.30
N ILE A 10 8.11 -9.26 1.73
CA ILE A 10 6.76 -8.69 1.67
C ILE A 10 6.45 -8.27 0.23
N HIS A 11 7.37 -7.56 -0.40
CA HIS A 11 7.20 -6.92 -1.71
C HIS A 11 8.47 -7.15 -2.57
N PRO A 12 8.61 -8.31 -3.23
CA PRO A 12 9.83 -8.68 -3.96
C PRO A 12 10.21 -7.74 -5.10
N GLU A 13 9.27 -6.94 -5.58
CA GLU A 13 9.42 -5.93 -6.64
C GLU A 13 9.83 -4.53 -6.14
N HIS A 14 10.06 -4.34 -4.84
CA HIS A 14 10.71 -3.12 -4.34
C HIS A 14 12.22 -3.31 -4.27
N PHE A 15 12.95 -2.41 -4.92
CA PHE A 15 14.40 -2.34 -4.93
C PHE A 15 14.94 -1.47 -3.79
N ILE A 16 14.18 -0.44 -3.42
CA ILE A 16 14.45 0.47 -2.29
C ILE A 16 13.16 0.55 -1.48
N PHE A 17 13.27 0.39 -0.16
CA PHE A 17 12.18 0.66 0.77
C PHE A 17 12.74 1.20 2.09
N ALA A 18 12.46 2.46 2.37
CA ALA A 18 12.85 3.11 3.63
C ALA A 18 11.68 3.92 4.20
N GLY A 19 11.34 3.66 5.46
CA GLY A 19 10.48 4.58 6.22
C GLY A 19 11.26 5.84 6.55
N VAL A 20 10.73 7.00 6.14
CA VAL A 20 11.33 8.32 6.39
C VAL A 20 10.35 9.19 7.17
N HIS A 21 10.82 10.30 7.75
CA HIS A 21 9.93 11.20 8.48
C HIS A 21 8.81 11.71 7.56
N GLY A 22 7.56 11.40 7.93
CA GLY A 22 6.36 11.80 7.17
C GLY A 22 6.02 10.93 5.96
N GLY A 23 6.71 9.80 5.74
CA GLY A 23 6.43 9.00 4.54
C GLY A 23 7.33 7.80 4.29
N GLN A 24 7.44 7.43 3.02
CA GLN A 24 8.20 6.30 2.52
C GLN A 24 9.01 6.72 1.30
N GLU A 25 10.25 6.27 1.23
CA GLU A 25 11.09 6.32 0.05
C GLU A 25 11.10 4.93 -0.57
N VAL A 26 10.67 4.84 -1.84
CA VAL A 26 10.46 3.55 -2.50
C VAL A 26 10.89 3.60 -3.95
N MET A 27 11.60 2.57 -4.39
CA MET A 27 11.82 2.28 -5.80
C MET A 27 11.13 0.96 -6.12
N LYS A 28 10.10 0.98 -6.96
CA LYS A 28 9.32 -0.20 -7.32
C LYS A 28 8.83 -0.14 -8.76
N LEU A 29 8.49 -1.29 -9.32
CA LEU A 29 7.64 -1.34 -10.50
C LEU A 29 6.23 -0.91 -10.12
N ILE A 30 5.65 0.04 -10.84
CA ILE A 30 4.26 0.46 -10.63
C ILE A 30 3.40 -0.49 -11.45
N GLY A 31 2.91 -1.54 -10.80
CA GLY A 31 2.08 -2.54 -11.45
C GLY A 31 2.76 -3.24 -12.62
N GLU A 32 4.03 -3.61 -12.45
CA GLU A 32 4.84 -4.27 -13.48
C GLU A 32 5.00 -3.48 -14.80
N TYR A 33 4.54 -2.23 -14.83
CA TYR A 33 4.62 -1.37 -16.00
C TYR A 33 6.00 -0.70 -16.10
N GLY A 34 6.63 -0.88 -17.26
CA GLY A 34 7.83 -0.15 -17.64
C GLY A 34 9.04 -0.44 -16.74
N GLN A 35 9.75 0.63 -16.37
CA GLN A 35 10.93 0.56 -15.50
C GLN A 35 10.58 0.96 -14.07
N PRO A 36 11.37 0.52 -13.07
CA PRO A 36 11.14 0.92 -11.69
C PRO A 36 11.12 2.44 -11.53
N THR A 37 10.10 2.94 -10.83
CA THR A 37 9.96 4.37 -10.52
C THR A 37 10.49 4.63 -9.12
N TYR A 38 11.40 5.60 -9.00
CA TYR A 38 11.93 6.02 -7.72
C TYR A 38 11.17 7.23 -7.19
N GLN A 39 10.47 7.04 -6.09
CA GLN A 39 9.50 8.00 -5.58
C GLN A 39 9.57 8.15 -4.07
N LYS A 40 9.10 9.30 -3.60
CA LYS A 40 8.83 9.57 -2.20
C LYS A 40 7.34 9.73 -2.01
N ILE A 41 6.75 8.90 -1.15
CA ILE A 41 5.34 8.92 -0.79
C ILE A 41 5.23 9.59 0.57
N PHE A 42 4.38 10.60 0.68
CA PHE A 42 4.05 11.26 1.94
C PHE A 42 2.72 10.72 2.46
N ILE A 43 2.67 10.44 3.76
CA ILE A 43 1.48 9.89 4.42
C ILE A 43 1.07 10.90 5.49
N SER A 44 -0.16 11.39 5.39
CA SER A 44 -0.76 12.30 6.38
C SER A 44 -2.06 11.72 6.91
N LEU A 45 -2.32 11.89 8.21
CA LEU A 45 -3.61 11.51 8.81
C LEU A 45 -4.75 12.42 8.30
N ASP A 46 -4.40 13.65 7.95
CA ASP A 46 -5.31 14.68 7.46
C ASP A 46 -5.33 14.76 5.92
N ALA A 47 -4.66 13.82 5.24
CA ALA A 47 -4.70 13.72 3.79
C ALA A 47 -6.16 13.67 3.30
N GLU A 48 -6.40 14.37 2.20
CA GLU A 48 -7.66 14.29 1.49
C GLU A 48 -7.91 12.84 1.09
N LYS A 49 -9.13 12.36 1.38
CA LYS A 49 -9.51 10.98 1.07
C LYS A 49 -10.22 11.03 -0.28
N PRO A 50 -9.69 10.39 -1.34
CA PRO A 50 -10.29 10.45 -2.67
C PRO A 50 -11.72 9.91 -2.70
N VAL A 51 -12.05 9.05 -1.73
CA VAL A 51 -13.38 8.47 -1.55
C VAL A 51 -13.79 8.51 -0.10
N ILE A 52 -15.09 8.62 0.15
CA ILE A 52 -15.65 8.54 1.50
C ILE A 52 -15.37 7.12 2.05
N PRO A 53 -14.74 6.98 3.23
CA PRO A 53 -14.57 5.67 3.86
C PRO A 53 -15.91 4.97 4.04
N ASP A 54 -15.92 3.66 3.81
CA ASP A 54 -17.10 2.84 4.04
C ASP A 54 -17.51 2.94 5.53
N ALA A 55 -18.81 2.90 5.83
CA ALA A 55 -19.32 3.15 7.19
C ALA A 55 -18.80 2.15 8.26
N ASP A 56 -18.32 0.97 7.84
CA ASP A 56 -17.75 -0.05 8.72
C ASP A 56 -16.22 0.04 8.88
N THR A 57 -15.58 1.04 8.28
CA THR A 57 -14.14 1.31 8.40
C THR A 57 -13.79 1.77 9.80
N LYS A 58 -12.76 1.15 10.39
CA LYS A 58 -12.24 1.47 11.73
C LYS A 58 -11.06 2.41 11.66
N ILE A 59 -10.19 2.19 10.68
CA ILE A 59 -9.02 3.02 10.42
C ILE A 59 -8.96 3.23 8.91
N SER A 60 -8.74 4.46 8.47
CA SER A 60 -8.48 4.81 7.09
C SER A 60 -7.18 5.59 7.02
N MET A 61 -6.28 5.15 6.16
CA MET A 61 -5.03 5.84 5.85
C MET A 61 -5.07 6.23 4.38
N ALA A 62 -4.61 7.44 4.05
CA ALA A 62 -4.46 7.91 2.68
C ALA A 62 -3.05 8.49 2.50
N GLY A 63 -2.49 8.31 1.30
CA GLY A 63 -1.34 9.08 0.86
C GLY A 63 -1.75 10.53 0.62
N ASP A 64 -0.85 11.45 0.93
CA ASP A 64 -1.05 12.88 0.76
C ASP A 64 -0.49 13.33 -0.60
N THR A 65 0.81 13.11 -0.78
CA THR A 65 1.53 13.43 -2.02
C THR A 65 2.48 12.31 -2.38
N ALA A 66 2.79 12.16 -3.67
CA ALA A 66 3.87 11.30 -4.14
C ALA A 66 4.71 12.07 -5.15
N THR A 67 6.03 12.11 -4.97
CA THR A 67 6.92 12.85 -5.87
C THR A 67 7.99 11.93 -6.45
N LEU A 68 8.46 12.23 -7.66
CA LEU A 68 9.65 11.57 -8.17
C LEU A 68 10.87 12.02 -7.37
N MET A 69 11.81 11.11 -7.14
CA MET A 69 13.08 11.48 -6.49
C MET A 69 13.97 12.33 -7.41
N SER A 70 13.82 12.18 -8.73
CA SER A 70 14.52 13.00 -9.72
C SER A 70 13.95 14.41 -9.85
N ASP A 71 12.68 14.61 -9.49
CA ASP A 71 12.00 15.90 -9.49
C ASP A 71 11.04 15.99 -8.29
N PRO A 72 11.56 16.40 -7.11
CA PRO A 72 10.75 16.50 -5.89
C PRO A 72 9.65 17.56 -5.94
N SER A 73 9.64 18.42 -6.98
CA SER A 73 8.58 19.43 -7.17
C SER A 73 7.37 18.88 -7.92
N LEU A 74 7.54 17.75 -8.61
CA LEU A 74 6.50 17.10 -9.39
C LEU A 74 5.72 16.10 -8.52
N ASP A 75 4.48 16.44 -8.22
CA ASP A 75 3.52 15.48 -7.67
C ASP A 75 2.98 14.58 -8.80
N ILE A 76 3.22 13.26 -8.70
CA ILE A 76 2.82 12.28 -9.71
C ILE A 76 1.33 11.95 -9.67
N LYS A 77 0.57 12.53 -8.74
CA LYS A 77 -0.89 12.38 -8.62
C LYS A 77 -1.34 10.92 -8.50
N MET A 78 -0.51 10.09 -7.86
CA MET A 78 -0.81 8.70 -7.53
C MET A 78 -0.86 8.53 -6.02
N TYR A 79 -2.03 8.13 -5.49
CA TYR A 79 -2.26 8.06 -4.05
C TYR A 79 -2.87 6.72 -3.64
N GLY A 80 -2.37 6.14 -2.56
CA GLY A 80 -2.97 4.96 -1.95
C GLY A 80 -4.00 5.35 -0.89
N MET A 81 -5.09 4.61 -0.76
CA MET A 81 -5.99 4.68 0.39
C MET A 81 -6.31 3.28 0.88
N HIS A 82 -6.05 3.02 2.15
CA HIS A 82 -6.29 1.74 2.78
C HIS A 82 -7.31 1.88 3.90
N GLN A 83 -8.36 1.05 3.85
CA GLN A 83 -9.41 1.00 4.85
C GLN A 83 -9.36 -0.32 5.60
N PHE A 84 -9.11 -0.27 6.90
CA PHE A 84 -9.07 -1.41 7.79
C PHE A 84 -10.40 -1.57 8.51
N LYS A 85 -10.97 -2.76 8.39
CA LYS A 85 -12.33 -3.09 8.84
C LYS A 85 -12.30 -4.34 9.70
N MET A 86 -13.17 -4.37 10.70
CA MET A 86 -13.37 -5.55 11.55
C MET A 86 -14.80 -6.04 11.42
N LYS A 87 -15.00 -7.26 10.93
CA LYS A 87 -16.32 -7.87 10.83
C LYS A 87 -16.30 -9.29 11.38
N LYS A 88 -17.10 -9.56 12.42
CA LYS A 88 -17.22 -10.88 13.08
C LYS A 88 -15.84 -11.48 13.47
N GLY A 89 -14.95 -10.66 14.04
CA GLY A 89 -13.61 -11.08 14.44
C GLY A 89 -12.62 -11.31 13.28
N ARG A 90 -12.98 -10.96 12.05
CA ARG A 90 -12.13 -11.05 10.86
C ARG A 90 -11.64 -9.68 10.43
N LEU A 91 -10.35 -9.59 10.11
CA LEU A 91 -9.78 -8.41 9.49
C LEU A 91 -10.10 -8.41 8.00
N ARG A 92 -10.64 -7.30 7.55
CA ARG A 92 -10.88 -6.98 6.14
C ARG A 92 -10.11 -5.72 5.83
N ILE A 93 -9.40 -5.73 4.72
CA ILE A 93 -8.68 -4.57 4.23
C ILE A 93 -9.21 -4.30 2.83
N LYS A 94 -9.69 -3.08 2.61
CA LYS A 94 -10.02 -2.54 1.29
C LYS A 94 -8.86 -1.65 0.89
N LEU A 95 -8.18 -2.05 -0.18
CA LEU A 95 -7.04 -1.34 -0.73
C LEU A 95 -7.51 -0.58 -1.97
N GLY A 96 -7.01 0.63 -2.16
CA GLY A 96 -7.25 1.42 -3.36
C GLY A 96 -5.99 2.20 -3.73
N VAL A 97 -5.75 2.30 -5.04
CA VAL A 97 -4.80 3.24 -5.62
C VAL A 97 -5.56 4.10 -6.60
N PHE A 98 -5.35 5.41 -6.48
CA PHE A 98 -5.94 6.43 -7.33
C PHE A 98 -4.84 6.94 -8.23
N SER A 99 -5.09 6.90 -9.53
CA SER A 99 -4.15 7.32 -10.57
C SER A 99 -4.82 8.38 -11.44
N PRO A 100 -4.05 9.20 -12.17
CA PRO A 100 -4.63 10.08 -13.20
C PRO A 100 -5.45 9.27 -14.21
N GLU A 101 -6.50 9.85 -14.78
CA GLU A 101 -7.34 9.20 -15.79
C GLU A 101 -6.55 8.70 -17.00
N ALA A 102 -5.46 9.40 -17.36
CA ALA A 102 -4.56 9.04 -18.44
C ALA A 102 -3.57 7.90 -18.10
N ALA A 103 -3.63 7.34 -16.89
CA ALA A 103 -2.78 6.23 -16.48
C ALA A 103 -3.01 5.00 -17.38
N PRO A 104 -1.94 4.34 -17.87
CA PRO A 104 -2.07 3.11 -18.63
C PRO A 104 -2.85 2.05 -17.84
N SER A 105 -3.81 1.37 -18.48
CA SER A 105 -4.63 0.36 -17.83
C SER A 105 -3.82 -0.79 -17.24
N GLU A 106 -2.73 -1.18 -17.92
CA GLU A 106 -1.80 -2.19 -17.44
C GLU A 106 -1.10 -1.78 -16.14
N MET A 107 -0.73 -0.50 -16.00
CA MET A 107 -0.16 0.04 -14.76
C MET A 107 -1.16 -0.03 -13.61
N VAL A 108 -2.44 0.29 -13.87
CA VAL A 108 -3.51 0.21 -12.86
C VAL A 108 -3.75 -1.24 -12.44
N LEU A 109 -3.93 -2.15 -13.41
CA LEU A 109 -4.19 -3.55 -13.15
C LEU A 109 -3.03 -4.23 -12.42
N GLY A 110 -1.79 -4.02 -12.88
CA GLY A 110 -0.64 -4.59 -12.19
C GLY A 110 -0.49 -4.02 -10.78
N HIS A 111 -0.91 -2.77 -10.52
CA HIS A 111 -0.84 -2.23 -9.16
C HIS A 111 -1.84 -2.89 -8.20
N HIS A 112 -2.96 -3.40 -8.73
CA HIS A 112 -3.87 -4.25 -7.95
C HIS A 112 -3.19 -5.56 -7.54
N GLU A 113 -2.48 -6.20 -8.47
CA GLU A 113 -1.75 -7.45 -8.19
C GLU A 113 -0.62 -7.21 -7.20
N HIS A 114 0.15 -6.14 -7.40
CA HIS A 114 1.17 -5.65 -6.49
C HIS A 114 0.65 -5.50 -5.05
N LEU A 115 -0.45 -4.77 -4.87
CA LEU A 115 -1.07 -4.60 -3.55
C LEU A 115 -1.57 -5.92 -2.96
N ALA A 116 -2.05 -6.85 -3.80
CA ALA A 116 -2.49 -8.17 -3.36
C ALA A 116 -1.33 -8.95 -2.72
N VAL A 117 -0.20 -8.99 -3.41
CA VAL A 117 1.02 -9.67 -2.97
C VAL A 117 1.57 -9.03 -1.70
N GLU A 118 1.73 -7.70 -1.70
CA GLU A 118 2.30 -6.96 -0.58
C GLU A 118 1.50 -7.16 0.72
N PHE A 119 0.17 -7.02 0.67
CA PHE A 119 -0.67 -7.20 1.86
C PHE A 119 -0.81 -8.65 2.26
N PHE A 120 -0.88 -9.58 1.30
CA PHE A 120 -0.94 -11.01 1.63
C PHE A 120 0.32 -11.46 2.36
N ASN A 121 1.51 -11.15 1.82
CA ASN A 121 2.78 -11.51 2.42
C ASN A 121 2.95 -10.86 3.79
N SER A 122 2.61 -9.58 3.93
CA SER A 122 2.62 -8.87 5.22
C SER A 122 1.80 -9.59 6.29
N LEU A 123 0.56 -9.98 5.94
CA LEU A 123 -0.34 -10.67 6.85
C LEU A 123 0.12 -12.10 7.16
N ALA A 124 0.62 -12.83 6.16
CA ALA A 124 1.15 -14.18 6.33
C ALA A 124 2.36 -14.19 7.28
N ILE A 125 3.29 -13.24 7.10
CA ILE A 125 4.46 -13.11 7.96
C ILE A 125 4.07 -12.67 9.38
N ALA A 126 3.16 -11.71 9.52
CA ALA A 126 2.67 -11.28 10.84
C ALA A 126 1.94 -12.41 11.59
N TYR A 127 1.24 -13.30 10.87
CA TYR A 127 0.67 -14.51 11.44
C TYR A 127 1.76 -15.49 11.90
N GLN A 128 2.75 -15.80 11.04
CA GLN A 128 3.87 -16.70 11.36
C GLN A 128 4.68 -16.21 12.57
N ASN A 129 4.94 -14.91 12.63
CA ASN A 129 5.68 -14.27 13.71
C ASN A 129 4.87 -14.13 15.02
N LYS A 130 3.61 -14.58 15.04
CA LYS A 130 2.67 -14.45 16.17
C LYS A 130 2.61 -13.01 16.72
N THR A 131 2.82 -12.01 15.86
CA THR A 131 2.93 -10.60 16.26
C THR A 131 1.63 -10.07 16.89
N PHE A 132 0.53 -10.80 16.70
CA PHE A 132 -0.78 -10.57 17.29
C PHE A 132 -1.05 -11.29 18.63
N LYS A 133 -0.01 -11.75 19.34
CA LYS A 133 -0.11 -12.47 20.63
C LYS A 133 -1.04 -13.71 20.58
N GLY A 134 -1.03 -14.45 19.48
CA GLY A 134 -1.79 -15.71 19.35
C GLY A 134 -3.30 -15.57 19.13
N LYS A 135 -3.83 -14.37 18.86
CA LYS A 135 -5.21 -14.22 18.37
C LYS A 135 -5.26 -14.50 16.87
N THR A 136 -5.77 -15.66 16.49
CA THR A 136 -6.03 -16.04 15.09
C THR A 136 -7.10 -15.12 14.52
N THR A 137 -6.70 -14.12 13.73
CA THR A 137 -7.63 -13.30 12.96
C THR A 137 -7.71 -13.92 11.57
N GLN A 138 -8.89 -14.38 11.15
CA GLN A 138 -9.08 -14.88 9.79
C GLN A 138 -9.14 -13.68 8.83
N TYR A 139 -8.30 -13.68 7.80
CA TYR A 139 -8.15 -12.57 6.86
C TYR A 139 -8.97 -12.81 5.60
N SER A 140 -9.59 -11.76 5.06
CA SER A 140 -10.14 -11.77 3.71
C SER A 140 -9.75 -10.47 3.02
N LEU A 141 -8.94 -10.58 1.97
CA LEU A 141 -8.55 -9.45 1.14
C LEU A 141 -9.62 -9.24 0.06
N LYS A 142 -10.14 -8.03 -0.06
CA LYS A 142 -11.02 -7.63 -1.17
C LYS A 142 -10.41 -6.42 -1.84
N ILE A 143 -9.97 -6.61 -3.08
CA ILE A 143 -9.46 -5.55 -3.94
C ILE A 143 -10.64 -5.08 -4.79
N GLN A 144 -10.82 -3.76 -4.88
CA GLN A 144 -11.94 -3.18 -5.61
C GLN A 144 -11.47 -1.88 -6.25
N GLU A 145 -11.68 -1.77 -7.56
CA GLU A 145 -11.61 -0.52 -8.30
C GLU A 145 -12.70 0.42 -7.77
N ILE A 146 -12.32 1.67 -7.48
CA ILE A 146 -13.25 2.72 -7.03
C ILE A 146 -13.20 3.86 -8.03
#